data_AF-A0A2J7PFD4-F1
#
_entry.id   AF-A0A2J7PFD4-F1
#
_cell.length_a   1.000
_cell.length_b   1.000
_cell.length_c   1.000
_cell.angle_alpha   90.00
_cell.angle_beta   90.00
_cell.angle_gamma   90.00
#
_symmetry.space_group_name_H-M   'P 1'
#
loop_
_entity.id
_entity.type
_entity.pdbx_description
1 polymer ?
#
loop_
_entity_poly.entity_id
_entity_poly.type
_entity_poly.pdbx_seq_one_letter_code
_entity_poly.pdbx_strand_id
1 'polypeptide(L)'
;MELGLEANTQATKYTLQSSHKNAGQNHGIKTGNRCFENVAQFRYLEKTVTNQNLLQEEIKRRLNSGNASYITCIIRMIKSRRMRLADHVARMGKTRNAYRILVGKPEGKRSQGRPRCRWVNNIRMDLRERGWDGMDWIDLAQCRDQWRALVNEVMNLRVP
;
A
#
# COMPACT_ATOMS: atom_id res chain seq x y z
N MET A 1 21.84 -34.16 31.79
CA MET A 1 20.39 -34.03 31.58
C MET A 1 20.19 -33.79 30.09
N GLU A 2 20.00 -34.85 29.31
CA GLU A 2 19.61 -34.72 27.91
C GLU A 2 18.14 -34.29 27.86
N LEU A 3 17.88 -33.13 27.27
CA LEU A 3 16.52 -32.71 27.00
C LEU A 3 15.97 -33.65 25.90
N GLY A 4 14.93 -34.43 26.19
CA GLY A 4 14.29 -35.38 25.28
C GLY A 4 13.52 -34.74 24.11
N LEU A 5 14.10 -33.69 23.50
CA LEU A 5 13.53 -32.97 22.36
C LEU A 5 14.05 -33.56 21.06
N GLU A 6 13.13 -33.85 20.14
CA GLU A 6 13.44 -34.45 18.84
C GLU A 6 13.32 -33.42 17.71
N ALA A 7 14.40 -33.19 16.95
CA ALA A 7 14.38 -32.30 15.79
C ALA A 7 13.55 -32.90 14.63
N ASN A 8 12.54 -32.16 14.18
CA ASN A 8 11.67 -32.51 13.05
C ASN A 8 12.41 -32.29 11.71
N THR A 9 12.59 -33.34 10.93
CA THR A 9 13.32 -33.31 9.65
C THR A 9 12.62 -32.56 8.52
N GLN A 10 11.29 -32.44 8.56
CA GLN A 10 10.51 -31.74 7.53
C GLN A 10 10.45 -30.23 7.81
N ALA A 11 10.37 -29.85 9.08
CA ALA A 11 10.29 -28.45 9.49
C ALA A 11 11.67 -27.78 9.62
N THR A 12 12.71 -28.55 9.94
CA THR A 12 14.06 -28.03 10.18
C THR A 12 14.84 -27.96 8.87
N LYS A 13 15.22 -26.74 8.50
CA LYS A 13 16.08 -26.45 7.35
C LYS A 13 17.26 -25.63 7.84
N TYR A 14 18.37 -25.67 7.11
CA TYR A 14 19.55 -24.87 7.44
C TYR A 14 20.04 -24.09 6.24
N THR A 15 20.86 -23.08 6.50
CA THR A 15 21.53 -22.31 5.46
C THR A 15 23.01 -22.29 5.77
N LEU A 16 23.83 -22.65 4.78
CA LEU A 16 25.28 -22.58 4.92
C LEU A 16 25.77 -21.19 4.56
N GLN A 17 26.52 -20.57 5.46
CA GLN A 17 27.15 -19.27 5.26
C GLN A 17 28.64 -19.47 4.99
N SER A 18 29.12 -19.09 3.81
CA SER A 18 30.52 -19.25 3.42
C SER A 18 31.00 -18.08 2.57
N SER A 19 32.27 -17.71 2.73
CA SER A 19 32.96 -16.72 1.90
C SER A 19 33.27 -17.22 0.49
N HIS A 20 33.31 -18.55 0.28
CA HIS A 20 33.54 -19.15 -1.02
C HIS A 20 32.24 -19.27 -1.82
N LYS A 21 32.20 -18.61 -2.98
CA LYS A 21 31.12 -18.80 -3.97
C LYS A 21 31.09 -20.30 -4.33
N ASN A 22 29.96 -20.96 -4.07
CA ASN A 22 29.67 -22.39 -4.28
C ASN A 22 30.04 -23.37 -3.15
N ALA A 23 30.46 -22.91 -1.97
CA ALA A 23 30.59 -23.82 -0.84
C ALA A 23 29.21 -24.39 -0.43
N GLY A 24 29.04 -25.71 -0.51
CA GLY A 24 27.84 -26.42 -0.05
C GLY A 24 26.68 -26.46 -1.04
N GLN A 25 26.94 -26.39 -2.36
CA GLN A 25 25.91 -26.69 -3.35
C GLN A 25 25.31 -28.08 -3.11
N ASN A 26 24.02 -28.10 -2.76
CA ASN A 26 23.04 -29.19 -2.86
C ASN A 26 23.23 -30.45 -2.00
N HIS A 27 24.11 -30.46 -1.00
CA HIS A 27 24.24 -31.62 -0.10
C HIS A 27 23.58 -31.32 1.24
N GLY A 28 22.47 -31.99 1.53
CA GLY A 28 21.83 -31.97 2.84
C GLY A 28 22.74 -32.54 3.92
N ILE A 29 22.76 -31.90 5.08
CA ILE A 29 23.51 -32.39 6.25
C ILE A 29 22.82 -33.64 6.78
N LYS A 30 23.60 -34.71 6.93
CA LYS A 30 23.19 -35.94 7.60
C LYS A 30 23.66 -35.91 9.05
N THR A 31 22.74 -36.07 9.99
CA THR A 31 23.06 -36.26 11.40
C THR A 31 22.34 -37.52 11.86
N GLY A 32 23.10 -38.59 12.09
CA GLY A 32 22.53 -39.94 12.27
C GLY A 32 21.70 -40.38 11.06
N ASN A 33 20.46 -40.82 11.29
CA ASN A 33 19.51 -41.23 10.24
C ASN A 33 18.66 -40.08 9.66
N ARG A 34 18.95 -38.82 10.02
CA ARG A 34 18.15 -37.66 9.60
C ARG A 34 18.91 -36.81 8.58
N CYS A 35 18.21 -36.42 7.51
CA CYS A 35 18.68 -35.44 6.53
C CYS A 35 17.94 -34.12 6.74
N PHE A 36 18.68 -33.02 6.74
CA PHE A 36 18.11 -31.68 6.73
C PHE A 36 18.36 -31.01 5.37
N GLU A 37 17.42 -30.16 4.93
CA GLU A 37 17.50 -29.45 3.66
C GLU A 37 18.37 -28.18 3.79
N ASN A 38 19.26 -27.95 2.81
CA ASN A 38 19.99 -26.68 2.66
C ASN A 38 19.15 -25.70 1.83
N VAL A 39 18.79 -24.57 2.41
CA VAL A 39 18.07 -23.50 1.72
C VAL A 39 18.95 -22.27 1.56
N ALA A 40 18.91 -21.65 0.38
CA ALA A 40 19.67 -20.43 0.09
C ALA A 40 19.19 -19.21 0.89
N GLN A 41 17.89 -19.19 1.22
CA GLN A 41 17.27 -18.18 2.04
C GLN A 41 16.10 -18.76 2.85
N PHE A 42 15.87 -18.23 4.05
CA PHE A 42 14.72 -18.57 4.87
C PHE A 42 14.22 -17.36 5.63
N ARG A 43 12.98 -17.41 6.09
CA ARG A 43 12.38 -16.36 6.92
C ARG A 43 12.48 -16.76 8.38
N TYR A 44 13.09 -15.90 9.18
CA TYR A 44 13.17 -16.04 10.64
C TYR A 44 12.78 -14.74 11.31
N LEU A 45 11.75 -14.77 12.16
CA LEU A 45 11.21 -13.59 12.85
C LEU A 45 11.00 -12.42 11.86
N GLU A 46 10.37 -12.73 10.72
CA GLU A 46 10.09 -11.80 9.61
C GLU A 46 11.32 -11.24 8.88
N LYS A 47 12.52 -11.75 9.17
CA LYS A 47 13.76 -11.36 8.48
C LYS A 47 14.11 -12.43 7.47
N THR A 48 14.47 -12.02 6.26
CA THR A 48 14.98 -13.00 5.28
C THR A 48 16.47 -13.15 5.54
N VAL A 49 16.86 -14.31 6.07
CA VAL A 49 18.26 -14.67 6.27
C VAL A 49 18.74 -15.35 4.99
N THR A 50 19.81 -14.84 4.40
CA THR A 50 20.40 -15.35 3.15
C THR A 50 21.80 -15.91 3.41
N ASN A 51 22.23 -16.91 2.66
CA ASN A 51 23.59 -17.44 2.70
C ASN A 51 24.71 -16.41 2.42
N GLN A 52 24.38 -15.27 1.81
CA GLN A 52 25.32 -14.20 1.44
C GLN A 52 25.38 -13.02 2.42
N ASN A 53 24.74 -13.09 3.60
CA ASN A 53 24.72 -12.01 4.59
C ASN A 53 24.39 -10.62 4.00
N LEU A 54 23.39 -10.54 3.12
CA LEU A 54 22.99 -9.31 2.44
C LEU A 54 22.18 -8.36 3.35
N LEU A 55 22.76 -8.01 4.51
CA LEU A 55 22.18 -7.08 5.49
C LEU A 55 21.83 -5.72 4.84
N GLN A 56 22.62 -5.28 3.87
CA GLN A 56 22.35 -4.06 3.11
C GLN A 56 21.06 -4.14 2.29
N GLU A 57 20.80 -5.27 1.64
CA GLU A 57 19.56 -5.48 0.89
C GLU A 57 18.35 -5.59 1.83
N GLU A 58 18.52 -6.23 2.99
CA GLU A 58 17.51 -6.28 4.04
C GLU A 58 17.15 -4.86 4.53
N ILE A 59 18.15 -4.02 4.82
CA ILE A 59 17.97 -2.62 5.24
C ILE A 59 17.25 -1.82 4.15
N LYS A 60 17.75 -1.89 2.90
CA LYS A 60 17.17 -1.19 1.75
C LYS A 60 15.71 -1.58 1.53
N ARG A 61 15.41 -2.87 1.63
CA ARG A 61 14.06 -3.40 1.48
C ARG A 61 13.13 -2.92 2.60
N ARG A 62 13.59 -2.82 3.85
CA ARG A 62 12.79 -2.24 4.95
C ARG A 62 12.52 -0.76 4.74
N LEU A 63 13.53 0.02 4.37
CA LEU A 63 13.37 1.44 4.06
C LEU A 63 12.37 1.66 2.93
N ASN A 64 12.49 0.88 1.84
CA ASN A 64 11.57 0.95 0.71
C ASN A 64 10.13 0.58 1.11
N SER A 65 9.95 -0.48 1.92
CA SER A 65 8.63 -0.86 2.41
C SER A 65 8.01 0.21 3.32
N GLY A 66 8.81 0.84 4.19
CA GLY A 66 8.39 1.94 5.05
C GLY A 66 7.99 3.18 4.25
N ASN A 67 8.81 3.56 3.27
CA ASN A 67 8.54 4.68 2.37
C ASN A 67 7.26 4.46 1.55
N ALA A 68 7.09 3.25 0.99
CA ALA A 68 5.88 2.88 0.25
C ALA A 68 4.62 2.96 1.12
N SER A 69 4.68 2.43 2.35
CA SER A 69 3.58 2.49 3.31
C SER A 69 3.23 3.94 3.70
N TYR A 70 4.25 4.75 3.99
CA TYR A 70 4.08 6.17 4.35
C TYR A 70 3.42 6.98 3.22
N ILE A 71 3.95 6.86 2.00
CA ILE A 71 3.41 7.55 0.81
C ILE A 71 1.97 7.10 0.55
N THR A 72 1.69 5.80 0.63
CA THR A 72 0.34 5.26 0.42
C THR A 72 -0.65 5.78 1.47
N CYS A 73 -0.24 5.84 2.74
CA CYS A 73 -1.06 6.36 3.83
C CYS A 73 -1.39 7.85 3.65
N ILE A 74 -0.42 8.66 3.27
CA ILE A 74 -0.62 10.10 3.03
C ILE A 74 -1.55 10.34 1.84
N ILE A 75 -1.30 9.68 0.71
CA ILE A 75 -2.14 9.82 -0.48
C ILE A 75 -3.59 9.47 -0.14
N ARG A 76 -3.79 8.37 0.59
CA ARG A 76 -5.10 7.95 1.09
C ARG A 76 -5.75 8.99 2.00
N MET A 77 -5.01 9.55 2.95
CA MET A 77 -5.52 10.57 3.86
C MET A 77 -5.94 11.84 3.09
N ILE A 78 -5.16 12.25 2.09
CA ILE A 78 -5.47 13.39 1.23
C ILE A 78 -6.75 13.13 0.41
N LYS A 79 -6.86 11.97 -0.26
CA LYS A 79 -8.05 11.58 -1.02
C LYS A 79 -9.30 11.57 -0.14
N SER A 80 -9.20 11.00 1.05
CA SER A 80 -10.31 10.93 2.00
C SER A 80 -10.76 12.30 2.50
N ARG A 81 -9.83 13.18 2.86
CA ARG A 81 -10.16 14.57 3.25
C ARG A 81 -10.81 15.33 2.10
N ARG A 82 -10.34 15.12 0.87
CA ARG A 82 -10.91 15.70 -0.35
C ARG A 82 -12.35 15.26 -0.55
N MET A 83 -12.64 13.96 -0.41
CA MET A 83 -14.01 13.42 -0.54
C MET A 83 -14.94 13.94 0.55
N ARG A 84 -14.49 14.04 1.81
CA ARG A 84 -15.28 14.65 2.89
C ARG A 84 -15.58 16.13 2.64
N LEU A 85 -14.62 16.88 2.09
CA LEU A 85 -14.84 18.28 1.74
C LEU A 85 -15.81 18.40 0.55
N ALA A 86 -15.68 17.54 -0.46
CA ALA A 86 -16.58 17.49 -1.61
C ALA A 86 -18.03 17.25 -1.17
N ASP A 87 -18.23 16.31 -0.26
CA ASP A 87 -19.51 15.99 0.39
C ASP A 87 -20.14 17.22 1.05
N HIS A 88 -19.34 17.91 1.86
CA HIS A 88 -19.78 19.09 2.59
C HIS A 88 -20.20 20.21 1.62
N VAL A 89 -19.38 20.48 0.60
CA VAL A 89 -19.65 21.53 -0.39
C VAL A 89 -20.86 21.18 -1.27
N ALA A 90 -21.01 19.92 -1.70
CA ALA A 90 -22.14 19.47 -2.52
C ALA A 90 -23.50 19.61 -1.80
N ARG A 91 -23.50 19.45 -0.47
CA ARG A 91 -24.69 19.63 0.37
C ARG A 91 -24.87 21.04 0.92
N MET A 92 -23.97 21.97 0.62
CA MET A 92 -24.22 23.37 0.96
C MET A 92 -25.41 23.90 0.16
N GLY A 93 -26.18 24.81 0.77
CA GLY A 93 -27.26 25.49 0.06
C GLY A 93 -26.74 26.25 -1.18
N LYS A 94 -27.56 26.29 -2.23
CA LYS A 94 -27.22 26.87 -3.55
C LYS A 94 -26.74 28.33 -3.49
N THR A 95 -27.14 29.06 -2.45
CA THR A 95 -26.77 30.47 -2.21
C THR A 95 -25.34 30.63 -1.69
N ARG A 96 -24.72 29.58 -1.13
CA ARG A 96 -23.36 29.63 -0.58
C ARG A 96 -22.32 29.75 -1.69
N ASN A 97 -21.37 30.67 -1.51
CA ASN A 97 -20.30 30.93 -2.48
C ASN A 97 -19.49 29.68 -2.84
N ALA A 98 -19.22 28.79 -1.87
CA ALA A 98 -18.48 27.55 -2.13
C ALA A 98 -19.22 26.63 -3.14
N TYR A 99 -20.53 26.44 -2.98
CA TYR A 99 -21.35 25.69 -3.93
C TYR A 99 -21.40 26.38 -5.30
N ARG A 100 -21.58 27.71 -5.33
CA ARG A 100 -21.57 28.49 -6.57
C ARG A 100 -20.24 28.39 -7.33
N ILE A 101 -19.11 28.35 -6.63
CA ILE A 101 -17.77 28.16 -7.23
C ILE A 101 -17.59 26.72 -7.73
N LEU A 102 -18.15 25.74 -7.02
CA LEU A 102 -18.12 24.33 -7.39
C LEU A 102 -18.85 24.08 -8.71
N VAL A 103 -20.11 24.50 -8.79
CA VAL A 103 -20.99 24.29 -9.95
C VAL A 103 -20.72 25.31 -11.06
N GLY A 104 -20.28 26.52 -10.68
CA GLY A 104 -20.03 27.61 -11.60
C GLY A 104 -18.91 27.34 -12.59
N LYS A 105 -19.16 27.75 -13.84
CA LYS A 105 -18.16 27.90 -14.89
C LYS A 105 -17.77 29.39 -14.93
N PRO A 106 -16.70 29.81 -14.24
CA PRO A 106 -16.26 31.21 -14.36
C PRO A 106 -15.81 31.45 -15.80
N GLU A 107 -16.41 32.44 -16.44
CA GLU A 107 -16.05 32.87 -17.79
C GLU A 107 -14.74 33.68 -17.76
N GLY A 108 -13.87 33.47 -18.76
CA GLY A 108 -12.58 34.15 -18.86
C GLY A 108 -11.42 33.22 -19.26
N LYS A 109 -10.39 33.78 -19.90
CA LYS A 109 -9.15 33.07 -20.24
C LYS A 109 -8.31 32.91 -18.97
N ARG A 110 -7.84 31.69 -18.68
CA ARG A 110 -6.90 31.45 -17.56
C ARG A 110 -5.54 32.05 -17.88
N SER A 111 -4.89 32.66 -16.90
CA SER A 111 -3.49 33.07 -17.02
C SER A 111 -2.58 31.87 -17.28
N GLN A 112 -1.50 32.08 -18.03
CA GLN A 112 -0.49 31.06 -18.24
C GLN A 112 0.21 30.71 -16.91
N GLY A 113 0.53 29.43 -16.71
CA GLY A 113 1.20 28.93 -15.49
C GLY A 113 0.28 28.38 -14.39
N ARG A 114 -1.04 28.62 -14.43
CA ARG A 114 -1.97 28.03 -13.45
C ARG A 114 -2.15 26.52 -13.73
N PRO A 115 -2.12 25.63 -12.70
CA PRO A 115 -2.34 24.19 -12.91
C PRO A 115 -3.63 23.90 -13.68
N ARG A 116 -3.53 23.05 -14.71
CA ARG A 116 -4.66 22.72 -15.60
C ARG A 116 -5.80 21.99 -14.88
N CYS A 117 -5.50 21.29 -13.79
CA CYS A 117 -6.48 20.51 -13.03
C CYS A 117 -7.20 21.37 -11.97
N ARG A 118 -8.53 21.52 -12.10
CA ARG A 118 -9.37 22.06 -11.02
C ARG A 118 -9.51 21.04 -9.90
N TRP A 119 -9.86 21.51 -8.70
CA TRP A 119 -10.20 20.64 -7.57
C TRP A 119 -11.27 19.58 -7.92
N VAL A 120 -12.28 19.96 -8.72
CA VAL A 120 -13.32 19.04 -9.25
C VAL A 120 -12.73 17.94 -10.14
N ASN A 121 -11.69 18.25 -10.92
CA ASN A 121 -11.02 17.24 -11.75
C ASN A 121 -10.32 16.21 -10.88
N ASN A 122 -9.73 16.63 -9.76
CA ASN A 122 -9.11 15.70 -8.81
C ASN A 122 -10.14 14.77 -8.16
N ILE A 123 -11.34 15.28 -7.83
CA ILE A 123 -12.45 14.46 -7.33
C ILE A 123 -12.87 13.43 -8.40
N ARG A 124 -13.08 13.88 -9.64
CA ARG A 124 -13.42 12.98 -10.76
C ARG A 124 -12.35 11.92 -11.00
N MET A 125 -11.07 12.28 -10.90
CA MET A 125 -9.96 11.33 -11.03
C MET A 125 -9.96 10.29 -9.92
N ASP A 126 -10.15 10.71 -8.66
CA ASP A 126 -10.21 9.79 -7.52
C ASP A 126 -11.41 8.83 -7.63
N LEU A 127 -12.55 9.31 -8.17
CA LEU A 127 -13.74 8.48 -8.44
C LEU A 127 -13.49 7.49 -9.58
N ARG A 128 -12.86 7.94 -10.68
CA ARG A 128 -12.49 7.10 -11.82
C ARG A 128 -11.58 5.96 -11.41
N GLU A 129 -10.60 6.21 -10.54
CA GLU A 129 -9.70 5.17 -10.01
C GLU A 129 -10.45 4.02 -9.31
N ARG A 130 -11.69 4.27 -8.83
CA ARG A 130 -12.54 3.26 -8.19
C ARG A 130 -13.67 2.74 -9.08
N GLY A 131 -13.73 3.16 -10.35
CA GLY A 131 -14.76 2.72 -11.29
C GLY A 131 -16.08 3.50 -11.22
N TRP A 132 -16.12 4.62 -10.48
CA TRP A 132 -17.32 5.46 -10.33
C TRP A 132 -17.40 6.61 -11.36
N ASP A 133 -16.88 6.41 -12.57
CA ASP A 133 -16.69 7.47 -13.58
C ASP A 133 -18.00 7.94 -14.26
N GLY A 134 -19.06 7.13 -14.22
CA GLY A 134 -20.31 7.36 -14.95
C GLY A 134 -21.41 8.09 -14.18
N MET A 135 -21.22 8.39 -12.89
CA MET A 135 -22.27 8.91 -12.02
C MET A 135 -22.07 10.41 -11.71
N ASP A 136 -23.16 11.19 -11.64
CA ASP A 136 -23.05 12.55 -11.10
C ASP A 136 -22.77 12.49 -9.59
N TRP A 137 -21.52 12.74 -9.24
CA TRP A 137 -21.07 12.67 -7.85
C TRP A 137 -21.73 13.73 -6.96
N ILE A 138 -22.28 14.81 -7.53
CA ILE A 138 -23.04 15.82 -6.75
C ILE A 138 -24.35 15.22 -6.26
N ASP A 139 -25.02 14.41 -7.07
CA ASP A 139 -26.24 13.70 -6.68
C ASP A 139 -25.92 12.57 -5.70
N LEU A 140 -24.82 11.83 -5.95
CA LEU A 140 -24.33 10.80 -5.03
C LEU A 140 -24.04 11.36 -3.63
N ALA A 141 -23.46 12.57 -3.55
CA ALA A 141 -23.16 13.24 -2.27
C ALA A 141 -24.41 13.64 -1.47
N GLN A 142 -25.59 13.72 -2.10
CA GLN A 142 -26.86 13.91 -1.38
C GLN A 142 -27.24 12.66 -0.57
N CYS A 143 -26.90 11.47 -1.08
CA CYS A 143 -27.08 10.23 -0.33
C CYS A 143 -25.92 10.03 0.67
N ARG A 144 -26.17 10.35 1.95
CA ARG A 144 -25.16 10.23 3.03
C ARG A 144 -24.55 8.84 3.12
N ASP A 145 -25.35 7.80 2.98
CA ASP A 145 -24.90 6.42 3.19
C ASP A 145 -24.05 5.92 2.04
N GLN A 146 -24.47 6.19 0.80
CA GLN A 146 -23.67 5.87 -0.39
C GLN A 146 -22.35 6.64 -0.42
N TRP A 147 -22.37 7.94 -0.08
CA TRP A 147 -21.15 8.73 0.00
C TRP A 147 -20.22 8.26 1.12
N ARG A 148 -20.76 7.89 2.28
CA ARG A 148 -19.97 7.31 3.39
C ARG A 148 -19.35 5.98 2.99
N ALA A 149 -20.08 5.11 2.31
CA ALA A 149 -19.56 3.84 1.79
C ALA A 149 -18.37 4.08 0.85
N LEU A 150 -18.51 5.02 -0.10
CA LEU A 150 -17.43 5.43 -1.00
C LEU A 150 -16.21 5.97 -0.24
N VAL A 151 -16.40 6.86 0.73
CA VAL A 151 -15.29 7.41 1.53
C VAL A 151 -14.59 6.33 2.33
N ASN A 152 -15.34 5.38 2.88
CA ASN A 152 -14.80 4.22 3.60
C ASN A 152 -14.06 3.27 2.66
N GLU A 153 -14.53 3.08 1.43
CA GLU A 153 -13.84 2.29 0.40
C GLU A 153 -12.52 2.95 -0.06
N VAL A 154 -12.54 4.27 -0.26
CA VAL A 154 -11.33 5.08 -0.49
C VAL A 154 -10.34 4.91 0.67
N MET A 155 -10.90 4.86 1.88
CA MET A 155 -10.21 4.54 3.14
C MET A 155 -10.18 3.04 3.44
N ASN A 156 -10.30 2.12 2.50
CA ASN A 156 -10.08 0.68 2.76
C ASN A 156 -9.20 0.04 1.69
N LEU A 157 -8.41 0.86 0.95
CA LEU A 157 -7.27 0.43 0.14
C LEU A 157 -6.56 -0.75 0.79
N ARG A 158 -6.82 -1.94 0.25
CA ARG A 158 -6.21 -3.21 0.64
C ARG A 158 -4.72 -3.03 0.41
N VAL A 159 -3.95 -3.06 1.49
CA VAL A 159 -2.50 -3.27 1.36
C VAL A 159 -2.35 -4.69 0.82
N PRO A 160 -1.66 -4.91 -0.31
CA PRO A 160 -1.37 -6.26 -0.79
C PRO A 160 -0.60 -7.09 0.24
#